data_AF-A0A158PF31-F1
#
_entry.id   AF-A0A158PF31-F1
#
_cell.length_a   1.000
_cell.length_b   1.000
_cell.length_c   1.000
_cell.angle_alpha   90.00
_cell.angle_beta   90.00
_cell.angle_gamma   90.00
#
_symmetry.space_group_name_H-M   'P 1'
#
loop_
_entity.id
_entity.type
_entity.pdbx_description
1 polymer ?
#
loop_
_entity_poly.entity_id
_entity_poly.type
_entity_poly.pdbx_seq_one_letter_code
_entity_poly.pdbx_strand_id
1 'polypeptide(L)'
;MMGVSTLCIPWGLYQAGFGFGLLLLVAVGMITSYTAYLVTSSKNKLGLEKPMLYDFPDICRSLYGRPGEILAVSFSIFVFIGAVLAYWVVMSNFFYFTGILFYVIMTIYDIVKISDECGFLYNTSGVLSDST
;
A
#
# COMPACT_ATOMS: atom_id res chain seq x y z
N MET A 1 10.27 3.54 2.68
CA MET A 1 9.23 2.49 2.73
C MET A 1 7.83 3.12 2.77
N MET A 2 7.52 4.07 1.88
CA MET A 2 6.16 4.59 1.72
C MET A 2 5.41 3.66 0.76
N GLY A 3 4.17 3.31 1.06
CA GLY A 3 3.39 2.32 0.31
C GLY A 3 2.08 2.00 1.02
N VAL A 4 1.48 0.84 0.76
CA VAL A 4 0.22 0.39 1.39
C VAL A 4 0.21 0.44 2.92
N SER A 5 1.39 0.43 3.55
CA SER A 5 1.57 0.56 4.99
C SER A 5 0.98 1.85 5.57
N THR A 6 0.91 2.94 4.79
CA THR A 6 0.34 4.21 5.27
C THR A 6 -1.18 4.14 5.45
N LEU A 7 -1.87 3.24 4.75
CA LEU A 7 -3.32 3.04 4.86
C LEU A 7 -3.72 2.54 6.25
N CYS A 8 -2.82 1.85 6.96
CA CYS A 8 -3.11 1.26 8.27
C CYS A 8 -2.84 2.22 9.44
N ILE A 9 -2.05 3.29 9.24
CA ILE A 9 -1.69 4.27 10.28
C ILE A 9 -2.92 4.93 10.92
N PRO A 10 -3.92 5.46 10.18
CA PRO A 10 -5.09 6.09 10.80
C PRO A 10 -5.90 5.10 11.64
N TRP A 11 -6.00 3.84 11.20
CA TRP A 11 -6.70 2.80 11.96
C TRP A 11 -5.95 2.43 13.25
N GLY A 12 -4.62 2.31 13.20
CA GLY A 12 -3.80 2.09 14.40
C GLY A 12 -3.88 3.25 15.40
N LEU A 13 -3.95 4.50 14.89
CA LEU A 13 -4.12 5.68 15.74
C LEU A 13 -5.50 5.71 16.42
N TYR A 14 -6.54 5.27 15.71
CA TYR A 14 -7.88 5.10 16.28
C TYR A 14 -7.88 4.08 17.43
N GLN A 15 -7.20 2.95 17.26
CA GLN A 15 -7.14 1.88 18.28
C GLN A 15 -6.38 2.28 19.55
N ALA A 16 -5.30 3.08 19.41
CA ALA A 16 -4.42 3.47 20.52
C ALA A 16 -4.89 4.75 21.26
N GLY A 17 -5.83 5.50 20.69
CA GLY A 17 -6.23 6.82 21.17
C GLY A 17 -5.27 7.94 20.72
N PHE A 18 -5.77 9.17 20.57
CA PHE A 18 -5.04 10.25 19.89
C PHE A 18 -3.69 10.62 20.57
N GLY A 19 -3.69 10.86 21.88
CA GLY A 19 -2.48 11.25 22.60
C GLY A 19 -1.45 10.12 22.71
N PHE A 20 -1.89 8.94 23.13
CA PHE A 20 -1.00 7.79 23.31
C PHE A 20 -0.50 7.22 21.97
N GLY A 21 -1.35 7.19 20.96
CA GLY A 21 -0.96 6.76 19.61
C GLY A 21 0.06 7.67 18.94
N LEU A 22 -0.02 9.01 19.15
CA LEU A 22 1.00 9.93 18.65
C LEU A 22 2.36 9.71 19.34
N LEU A 23 2.36 9.50 20.66
CA LEU A 23 3.57 9.18 21.42
C LEU A 23 4.22 7.88 20.92
N LEU A 24 3.41 6.83 20.70
CA LEU A 24 3.89 5.55 20.16
C LEU A 24 4.48 5.69 18.75
N LEU A 25 3.86 6.49 17.88
CA LEU A 25 4.35 6.70 16.52
C LEU A 25 5.75 7.32 16.52
N VAL A 26 5.98 8.32 17.36
CA VAL A 26 7.30 8.94 17.55
C VAL A 26 8.28 7.95 18.19
N ALA A 27 7.86 7.23 19.23
CA ALA A 27 8.71 6.27 19.93
C ALA A 27 9.20 5.14 19.01
N VAL A 28 8.30 4.52 18.24
CA VAL A 28 8.64 3.46 17.28
C VAL A 28 9.51 4.01 16.15
N GLY A 29 9.27 5.25 15.68
CA GLY A 29 10.13 5.91 14.70
C GLY A 29 11.57 6.10 15.18
N MET A 30 11.75 6.52 16.43
CA MET A 30 13.07 6.68 17.06
C MET A 30 13.78 5.33 17.24
N ILE A 31 13.06 4.32 17.73
CA ILE A 31 13.60 2.98 17.97
C ILE A 31 14.04 2.33 16.65
N THR A 32 13.21 2.38 15.61
CA THR A 32 13.52 1.81 14.29
C THR A 32 14.69 2.52 13.62
N SER A 33 14.81 3.83 13.78
CA SER A 33 15.97 4.60 13.32
C SER A 33 17.26 4.19 14.04
N TYR A 34 17.20 3.98 15.36
CA TYR A 34 18.33 3.49 16.14
C TYR A 34 18.74 2.07 15.74
N THR A 35 17.78 1.17 15.52
CA THR A 35 18.06 -0.19 15.04
C THR A 35 18.72 -0.17 13.66
N ALA A 36 18.22 0.65 12.73
CA ALA A 36 18.82 0.80 11.40
C ALA A 36 20.27 1.33 11.47
N TYR A 37 20.54 2.25 12.39
CA TYR A 37 21.89 2.74 12.66
C TYR A 37 22.82 1.63 13.19
N LEU A 38 22.37 0.85 14.19
CA LEU A 38 23.13 -0.29 14.73
C LEU A 38 23.46 -1.32 13.65
N VAL A 39 22.47 -1.62 12.83
CA VAL A 39 22.59 -2.54 11.70
C VAL A 39 23.66 -2.06 10.73
N THR A 40 23.60 -0.79 10.31
CA THR A 40 24.56 -0.21 9.36
C THR A 40 25.97 -0.11 9.97
N SER A 41 26.08 0.25 11.25
CA SER A 41 27.35 0.30 11.99
C SER A 41 28.02 -1.07 12.10
N SER A 42 27.23 -2.14 12.26
CA SER A 42 27.74 -3.52 12.32
C SER A 42 28.38 -3.96 11.01
N LYS A 43 27.87 -3.50 9.85
CA LYS A 43 28.48 -3.76 8.55
C LYS A 43 29.87 -3.10 8.43
N ASN A 44 30.05 -1.91 9.01
CA ASN A 44 31.31 -1.16 8.95
C ASN A 44 32.41 -1.71 9.87
N LYS A 45 32.05 -2.30 11.03
CA LYS A 45 33.03 -2.85 11.99
C LYS A 45 33.69 -4.16 11.55
N LEU A 46 33.05 -4.90 10.65
CA LEU A 46 33.55 -6.20 10.18
C LEU A 46 34.61 -6.11 9.06
N GLY A 47 34.93 -4.90 8.57
CA GLY A 47 36.14 -4.65 7.77
C GLY A 47 36.36 -5.57 6.56
N LEU A 48 35.31 -6.14 5.97
CA LEU A 48 35.46 -7.05 4.85
C LEU A 48 35.70 -6.27 3.56
N GLU A 49 36.97 -6.30 3.13
CA GLU A 49 37.56 -5.77 1.89
C GLU A 49 36.84 -6.22 0.58
N LYS A 50 35.80 -7.05 0.67
CA LYS A 50 34.99 -7.51 -0.46
C LYS A 50 33.49 -7.31 -0.17
N PRO A 51 32.94 -6.10 -0.41
CA PRO A 51 31.55 -5.76 -0.09
C PRO A 51 30.48 -6.47 -0.93
N MET A 52 30.87 -7.32 -1.88
CA MET A 52 29.98 -7.83 -2.92
C MET A 52 29.40 -9.24 -2.65
N LEU A 53 29.86 -9.96 -1.61
CA LEU A 53 29.48 -11.37 -1.38
C LEU A 53 28.97 -11.72 0.03
N TYR A 54 28.92 -10.77 0.97
CA TYR A 54 28.43 -11.06 2.32
C TYR A 54 27.06 -10.42 2.53
N ASP A 55 26.03 -11.27 2.50
CA ASP A 55 24.65 -10.87 2.71
C ASP A 55 24.36 -10.63 4.21
N PHE A 56 23.27 -9.91 4.48
CA PHE A 56 22.81 -9.62 5.84
C PHE A 56 22.74 -10.84 6.79
N PRO A 57 22.21 -12.01 6.36
CA PRO A 57 22.27 -13.25 7.13
C PRO A 57 23.68 -13.73 7.49
N ASP A 58 24.70 -13.49 6.65
CA ASP A 58 26.08 -13.90 6.95
C ASP A 58 26.73 -13.00 8.02
N ILE A 59 26.31 -11.74 8.12
CA ILE A 59 26.71 -10.85 9.22
C ILE A 59 26.08 -11.33 10.54
N CYS A 60 24.81 -11.75 10.50
CA CYS A 60 24.14 -12.38 11.64
C CYS A 60 24.79 -13.71 12.05
N ARG A 61 25.34 -14.47 11.09
CA ARG A 61 26.14 -15.66 11.35
C ARG A 61 27.42 -15.36 12.13
N SER A 62 28.11 -14.26 11.78
CA SER A 62 29.34 -13.86 12.48
C SER A 62 29.07 -13.34 13.89
N LEU A 63 27.93 -12.66 14.12
CA LEU A 63 27.61 -12.04 15.41
C LEU A 63 26.88 -12.97 16.40
N TYR A 64 26.04 -13.91 15.92
CA TYR A 64 25.19 -14.78 16.74
C TYR A 64 25.38 -16.29 16.45
N GLY A 65 26.29 -16.65 15.54
CA GLY A 65 26.55 -18.02 15.13
C GLY A 65 25.50 -18.62 14.19
N ARG A 66 25.54 -19.95 14.01
CA ARG A 66 24.60 -20.71 13.14
C ARG A 66 23.10 -20.49 13.42
N PRO A 67 22.61 -20.35 14.68
CA PRO A 67 21.17 -20.17 14.90
C PRO A 67 20.67 -18.78 14.49
N GLY A 68 21.52 -17.74 14.54
CA GLY A 68 21.14 -16.37 14.18
C GLY A 68 20.86 -16.19 12.69
N GLU A 69 21.62 -16.88 11.83
CA GLU A 69 21.39 -16.89 10.38
C GLU A 69 20.03 -17.48 10.03
N ILE A 70 19.70 -18.65 10.61
CA ILE A 70 18.43 -19.35 10.36
C ILE A 70 17.25 -18.47 10.78
N LEU A 71 17.34 -17.84 11.96
CA LEU A 71 16.28 -16.95 12.45
C LEU A 71 16.07 -15.74 11.52
N ALA A 72 17.14 -15.13 11.04
CA ALA A 72 17.06 -13.98 10.13
C ALA A 72 16.40 -14.36 8.79
N VAL A 73 16.79 -15.51 8.23
CA VAL A 73 16.21 -16.02 6.97
C VAL A 73 14.73 -16.38 7.16
N SER A 74 14.39 -17.08 8.24
CA SER A 74 12.98 -17.42 8.54
C SER A 74 12.13 -16.16 8.70
N PHE A 75 12.58 -15.17 9.47
CA PHE A 75 11.83 -13.93 9.68
C PHE A 75 11.59 -13.16 8.37
N SER A 76 12.58 -13.15 7.46
CA SER A 76 12.43 -12.54 6.12
C SER A 76 11.32 -13.22 5.31
N ILE A 77 11.27 -14.55 5.29
CA ILE A 77 10.23 -15.31 4.59
C ILE A 77 8.85 -15.02 5.19
N PHE A 78 8.73 -14.98 6.53
CA PHE A 78 7.48 -14.62 7.20
C PHE A 78 6.98 -13.22 6.82
N VAL A 79 7.86 -12.22 6.82
CA VAL A 79 7.50 -10.85 6.42
C VAL A 79 7.09 -10.79 4.94
N PHE A 80 7.77 -11.54 4.08
CA PHE A 80 7.44 -11.59 2.66
C PHE A 80 6.05 -12.21 2.40
N ILE A 81 5.73 -13.34 3.04
CA ILE A 81 4.40 -13.97 2.94
C ILE A 81 3.31 -13.01 3.42
N GLY A 82 3.52 -12.34 4.56
CA GLY A 82 2.58 -11.35 5.10
C GLY A 82 2.34 -10.19 4.13
N ALA A 83 3.40 -9.70 3.48
CA ALA A 83 3.30 -8.63 2.49
C ALA A 83 2.50 -9.05 1.24
N VAL A 84 2.72 -10.27 0.73
CA VAL A 84 1.99 -10.80 -0.44
C VAL A 84 0.50 -10.99 -0.11
N LEU A 85 0.17 -11.50 1.07
CA LEU A 85 -1.22 -11.66 1.51
C LEU A 85 -1.94 -10.30 1.66
N ALA A 86 -1.31 -9.32 2.29
CA ALA A 86 -1.88 -7.98 2.42
C ALA A 86 -2.08 -7.33 1.04
N TYR A 87 -1.11 -7.48 0.14
CA TYR A 87 -1.20 -6.98 -1.23
C TYR A 87 -2.37 -7.63 -1.99
N TRP A 88 -2.56 -8.94 -1.86
CA TRP A 88 -3.68 -9.64 -2.50
C TRP A 88 -5.04 -9.06 -2.09
N VAL A 89 -5.24 -8.86 -0.78
CA VAL A 89 -6.49 -8.31 -0.24
C VAL A 89 -6.72 -6.88 -0.72
N VAL A 90 -5.69 -6.04 -0.65
CA VAL A 90 -5.77 -4.63 -1.05
C VAL A 90 -6.03 -4.48 -2.56
N MET A 91 -5.34 -5.26 -3.41
CA MET A 91 -5.58 -5.24 -4.86
C MET A 91 -6.97 -5.72 -5.23
N SER A 92 -7.47 -6.77 -4.58
CA SER A 92 -8.84 -7.25 -4.81
C SER A 92 -9.87 -6.16 -4.46
N ASN A 93 -9.64 -5.43 -3.37
CA ASN A 93 -10.52 -4.35 -2.95
C ASN A 93 -10.51 -3.18 -3.96
N PHE A 94 -9.33 -2.73 -4.40
CA PHE A 94 -9.24 -1.67 -5.40
C PHE A 94 -9.82 -2.07 -6.75
N PHE A 95 -9.61 -3.32 -7.17
CA PHE A 95 -10.17 -3.82 -8.42
C PHE A 95 -11.70 -3.87 -8.37
N TYR A 96 -12.28 -4.29 -7.26
CA TYR A 96 -13.74 -4.30 -7.06
C TYR A 96 -14.34 -2.88 -7.12
N PHE A 97 -13.75 -1.91 -6.40
CA PHE A 97 -14.20 -0.52 -6.47
C PHE A 97 -14.08 0.08 -7.87
N THR A 98 -13.00 -0.24 -8.57
CA THR A 98 -12.78 0.20 -9.96
C THR A 98 -13.86 -0.38 -10.88
N GLY A 99 -14.18 -1.68 -10.75
CA GLY A 99 -15.22 -2.32 -11.56
C GLY A 99 -16.61 -1.71 -11.38
N ILE A 100 -16.99 -1.36 -10.13
CA ILE A 100 -18.26 -0.66 -9.86
C ILE A 100 -18.27 0.72 -10.51
N LEU A 101 -17.17 1.47 -10.42
CA LEU A 101 -17.08 2.79 -11.05
C LEU A 101 -17.28 2.70 -12.57
N PHE A 102 -16.67 1.71 -13.24
CA PHE A 102 -16.87 1.50 -14.67
C PHE A 102 -18.33 1.18 -15.01
N TYR A 103 -19.00 0.32 -14.22
CA TYR A 103 -20.41 -0.01 -14.44
C TYR A 103 -21.31 1.24 -14.32
N VAL A 104 -21.15 2.03 -13.25
CA VAL A 104 -21.95 3.24 -13.02
C VAL A 104 -21.74 4.26 -14.15
N ILE A 105 -20.49 4.47 -14.57
CA ILE A 105 -20.17 5.39 -15.67
C ILE A 105 -20.87 4.93 -16.96
N MET A 106 -20.79 3.64 -17.29
CA MET A 106 -21.41 3.12 -18.52
C MET A 106 -22.94 3.26 -18.49
N THR A 107 -23.58 3.01 -17.34
CA THR A 107 -25.03 3.24 -17.17
C THR A 107 -25.40 4.73 -17.33
N ILE A 108 -24.60 5.65 -16.80
CA ILE A 108 -24.85 7.09 -16.97
C ILE A 108 -24.67 7.52 -18.44
N TYR A 109 -23.67 7.00 -19.15
CA TYR A 109 -23.50 7.31 -20.58
C TYR A 109 -24.70 6.86 -21.42
N ASP A 110 -25.30 5.71 -21.10
CA ASP A 110 -26.50 5.23 -21.79
C ASP A 110 -27.71 6.15 -21.53
N ILE A 111 -27.91 6.56 -20.26
CA ILE A 111 -28.98 7.50 -19.88
C ILE A 111 -28.79 8.88 -20.52
N VAL A 112 -27.57 9.41 -20.54
CA VAL A 112 -27.26 10.72 -21.17
C VAL A 112 -27.50 10.66 -22.67
N LYS A 113 -27.10 9.57 -23.33
CA LYS A 113 -27.35 9.36 -24.76
C LYS A 113 -28.86 9.32 -25.06
N ILE A 114 -29.63 8.61 -24.23
CA ILE A 114 -31.10 8.57 -24.33
C ILE A 114 -31.72 9.96 -24.08
N SER A 115 -31.17 10.73 -23.13
CA SER A 115 -31.66 12.10 -22.86
C SER A 115 -31.37 13.06 -24.01
N ASP A 116 -30.24 12.91 -24.71
CA ASP A 116 -29.90 13.72 -25.89
C ASP A 116 -30.83 13.38 -27.07
N GLU A 117 -31.12 12.09 -27.29
CA GLU A 117 -32.12 11.65 -28.28
C GLU A 117 -33.53 12.18 -27.95
N CYS A 118 -33.97 12.14 -26.69
CA CYS A 118 -35.26 12.70 -26.28
C CYS A 118 -35.30 14.25 -26.37
N GLY A 119 -34.20 14.93 -26.04
CA GLY A 119 -34.07 16.38 -26.18
C GLY A 119 -34.12 16.84 -27.64
N PHE A 120 -33.52 16.06 -28.54
CA PHE A 120 -33.61 16.28 -29.98
C PHE A 120 -35.03 16.08 -30.52
N LEU A 121 -35.73 15.02 -30.09
CA LEU A 121 -37.11 14.75 -30.48
C LEU A 121 -38.10 15.84 -30.00
N TYR A 122 -37.90 16.38 -28.79
CA TYR A 122 -38.71 17.49 -28.27
C TYR A 122 -38.53 18.77 -29.11
N ASN A 123 -37.30 19.08 -29.53
CA ASN A 123 -37.01 20.26 -30.35
C ASN A 123 -37.61 20.15 -31.76
N THR A 124 -37.56 18.96 -32.39
CA THR A 124 -38.23 18.73 -33.68
C THR A 124 -39.77 18.75 -33.60
N SER A 125 -40.35 18.43 -32.45
CA SER A 125 -41.80 18.50 -32.23
C SER A 125 -42.31 19.93 -32.06
N GLY A 126 -41.49 20.84 -31.53
CA GLY A 126 -41.80 22.26 -31.45
C GLY A 126 -41.77 22.97 -32.80
N VAL A 127 -40.82 22.61 -33.68
CA VAL A 127 -40.71 23.19 -35.04
C VAL A 127 -41.88 22.80 -35.95
N LEU A 128 -42.49 21.63 -35.73
CA LEU A 128 -43.67 21.17 -36.49
C LEU A 128 -45.00 21.80 -36.02
N SER A 129 -45.05 22.44 -34.84
CA SER A 129 -46.27 23.12 -34.35
C SER A 129 -46.40 24.59 -34.78
N ASP A 130 -45.29 25.26 -35.14
CA ASP A 130 -45.31 26.65 -35.61
C ASP A 130 -45.49 26.81 -37.14
N SER A 131 -45.73 25.71 -37.86
CA SER A 131 -45.82 25.69 -39.34
C SER A 131 -47.24 25.45 -39.89
N THR A 132 -48.28 25.51 -39.05
CA THR A 132 -49.71 25.39 -39.47
C THR A 132 -50.57 26.52 -38.94
#